data_AF-A0A227J7H0-F1
#
_entry.id   AF-A0A227J7H0-F1
#
_cell.length_a   1.000
_cell.length_b   1.000
_cell.length_c   1.000
_cell.angle_alpha   90.00
_cell.angle_beta   90.00
_cell.angle_gamma   90.00
#
_symmetry.space_group_name_H-M   'P 1'
#
loop_
_entity.id
_entity.type
_entity.pdbx_description
1 polymer ?
#
loop_
_entity_poly.entity_id
_entity_poly.type
_entity_poly.pdbx_seq_one_letter_code
_entity_poly.pdbx_strand_id
1 'polypeptide(L)' 'GVNRNTLELDGTELYDVVGEIKPGADLALVITRSNGEKVDVPVTCRLDTADEVHVYNAGGVLQRFAQDFLAQ' A
#
# COMPACT_ATOMS: atom_id res chain seq x y z
N GLY A 1 -10.09 11.80 13.55
CA GLY A 1 -9.20 10.82 12.90
C GLY A 1 -8.62 11.43 11.65
N VAL A 2 -7.51 10.90 11.14
CA VAL A 2 -6.89 11.37 9.89
C VAL A 2 -7.70 10.80 8.71
N ASN A 3 -8.21 11.67 7.85
CA ASN A 3 -8.99 11.31 6.67
C ASN A 3 -8.75 12.32 5.54
N ARG A 4 -9.38 12.09 4.38
CA ARG A 4 -9.23 12.96 3.20
C ARG A 4 -9.56 14.43 3.44
N ASN A 5 -10.53 14.72 4.32
CA ASN A 5 -10.96 16.10 4.58
C ASN A 5 -9.98 16.81 5.52
N THR A 6 -9.45 16.09 6.53
CA THR A 6 -8.44 16.65 7.44
C THR A 6 -7.08 16.85 6.78
N LEU A 7 -6.83 16.18 5.64
CA LEU A 7 -5.62 16.30 4.83
C LEU A 7 -5.82 17.17 3.58
N GLU A 8 -7.04 17.69 3.37
CA GLU A 8 -7.43 18.50 2.21
C GLU A 8 -7.14 17.83 0.86
N LEU A 9 -7.34 16.51 0.78
CA LEU A 9 -7.09 15.74 -0.44
C LEU A 9 -8.21 15.93 -1.45
N ASP A 10 -7.85 16.50 -2.60
CA ASP A 10 -8.75 16.78 -3.70
C ASP A 10 -8.61 15.77 -4.86
N GLY A 11 -7.57 14.94 -4.84
CA GLY A 11 -7.31 13.90 -5.84
C GLY A 11 -6.34 14.33 -6.94
N THR A 12 -5.79 15.54 -6.87
CA THR A 12 -4.72 16.01 -7.77
C THR A 12 -3.32 15.59 -7.30
N GLU A 13 -3.20 15.06 -6.09
CA GLU A 13 -1.93 14.68 -5.49
C GLU A 13 -1.39 13.36 -6.04
N LEU A 14 -0.07 13.20 -5.99
CA LEU A 14 0.61 11.92 -6.18
C LEU A 14 0.86 11.26 -4.84
N TYR A 15 0.73 9.94 -4.81
CA TYR A 15 0.83 9.15 -3.59
C TYR A 15 1.89 8.07 -3.75
N ASP A 16 2.91 8.11 -2.90
CA ASP A 16 3.86 7.02 -2.75
C ASP A 16 3.59 6.30 -1.42
N VAL A 17 3.68 4.97 -1.44
CA VAL A 17 3.58 4.15 -0.22
C VAL A 17 4.95 3.55 0.04
N VAL A 18 5.58 3.96 1.14
CA VAL A 18 6.96 3.59 1.48
C VAL A 18 6.96 2.80 2.77
N GLY A 19 7.67 1.67 2.76
CA GLY A 19 7.85 0.81 3.92
C GLY A 19 8.00 -0.65 3.54
N GLU A 20 8.25 -1.48 4.54
CA GLU A 20 8.32 -2.93 4.35
C GLU A 20 6.92 -3.52 4.49
N ILE A 21 6.48 -4.26 3.46
CA ILE A 21 5.14 -4.84 3.43
C ILE A 21 5.13 -6.07 4.34
N LYS A 22 4.51 -5.90 5.51
CA LYS A 22 4.29 -6.94 6.52
C LYS A 22 2.85 -6.88 7.01
N PRO A 23 2.32 -7.99 7.57
CA PRO A 23 0.96 -8.00 8.07
C PRO A 23 0.75 -6.94 9.15
N GLY A 24 -0.27 -6.09 9.01
CA GLY A 24 -0.60 -5.03 9.97
C GLY A 24 0.46 -3.94 10.14
N ALA A 25 1.45 -3.83 9.24
CA ALA A 25 2.56 -2.88 9.40
C ALA A 25 2.13 -1.42 9.24
N ASP A 26 2.81 -0.53 9.94
CA ASP A 26 2.72 0.90 9.69
C ASP A 26 3.62 1.26 8.48
N LEU A 27 3.01 1.88 7.48
CA LEU A 27 3.66 2.38 6.26
C LEU A 27 3.59 3.90 6.23
N ALA A 28 4.47 4.53 5.47
CA ALA A 28 4.43 5.96 5.21
C ALA A 28 3.72 6.22 3.87
N LEU A 29 2.61 6.95 3.90
CA LEU A 29 2.00 7.53 2.72
C LEU A 29 2.61 8.91 2.48
N VAL A 30 3.43 9.03 1.44
CA VAL A 30 4.01 10.31 1.00
C VAL A 30 3.06 10.93 -0.01
N ILE A 31 2.47 12.07 0.35
CA ILE A 31 1.53 12.81 -0.46
C ILE A 31 2.28 13.98 -1.10
N THR A 32 2.45 13.94 -2.41
CA THR A 32 3.04 15.05 -3.19
C THR A 32 1.91 15.86 -3.81
N ARG A 33 1.68 17.08 -3.29
CA ARG A 33 0.65 17.99 -3.79
C ARG A 33 1.07 18.62 -5.12
N SER A 34 0.09 19.17 -5.84
CA SER A 34 0.30 19.87 -7.12
C SER A 34 1.22 21.09 -7.02
N ASN A 35 1.32 21.70 -5.83
CA ASN A 35 2.25 22.79 -5.52
C ASN A 35 3.70 22.30 -5.21
N GLY A 36 3.94 20.98 -5.22
CA GLY A 36 5.22 20.34 -4.91
C GLY A 36 5.46 20.07 -3.41
N GLU A 37 4.54 20.47 -2.53
CA GLU A 37 4.62 20.16 -1.10
C GLU A 37 4.50 18.65 -0.87
N LYS A 38 5.30 18.12 0.07
CA LYS A 38 5.26 16.71 0.47
C LYS A 38 4.84 16.57 1.92
N VAL A 39 3.91 15.66 2.18
CA VAL A 39 3.43 15.34 3.51
C VAL A 39 3.48 13.83 3.72
N ASP A 40 4.13 13.42 4.81
CA ASP A 40 4.23 12.02 5.20
C ASP A 40 3.16 11.71 6.25
N VAL A 41 2.31 10.72 5.97
CA VAL A 41 1.21 10.31 6.85
C VAL A 41 1.36 8.82 7.17
N PRO A 42 1.38 8.43 8.47
CA PRO A 42 1.39 7.01 8.83
C PRO A 42 0.05 6.36 8.47
N VAL A 43 0.11 5.22 7.80
CA VAL A 43 -1.05 4.42 7.40
C VAL A 43 -0.83 2.95 7.76
N THR A 44 -1.91 2.26 8.11
CA THR A 44 -1.84 0.83 8.45
C THR A 44 -2.01 -0.02 7.20
N CYS A 45 -1.08 -0.96 6.96
CA CYS A 45 -1.20 -1.99 5.95
C CYS A 45 -2.27 -3.00 6.37
N ARG A 46 -3.33 -3.15 5.55
CA ARG A 46 -4.45 -4.06 5.79
C ARG A 46 -4.30 -5.43 5.12
N LEU A 47 -3.06 -5.82 4.85
CA LEU A 47 -2.74 -7.23 4.70
C LEU A 47 -2.70 -7.77 6.13
N ASP A 48 -3.69 -8.56 6.50
CA ASP A 48 -3.91 -8.99 7.87
C ASP A 48 -3.15 -10.31 8.16
N THR A 49 -2.74 -11.05 7.12
CA THR A 49 -2.00 -12.32 7.24
C THR A 49 -0.76 -12.40 6.34
N ALA A 50 0.18 -13.29 6.70
CA ALA A 50 1.35 -13.57 5.87
C ALA A 50 0.97 -14.15 4.49
N ASP A 51 -0.11 -14.92 4.41
CA ASP A 51 -0.60 -15.46 3.14
C ASP A 51 -1.10 -14.37 2.18
N GLU A 52 -1.76 -13.33 2.70
CA GLU A 52 -2.16 -12.18 1.91
C GLU A 52 -0.95 -11.39 1.40
N VAL A 53 0.10 -11.25 2.22
CA VAL A 53 1.38 -10.66 1.79
C VAL A 53 2.02 -11.48 0.66
N HIS A 54 2.02 -12.81 0.76
CA HIS A 54 2.51 -13.68 -0.32
C HIS A 54 1.68 -13.53 -1.60
N VAL A 55 0.35 -13.50 -1.49
CA VAL A 55 -0.56 -13.25 -2.62
C VAL A 55 -0.29 -11.89 -3.27
N TYR A 56 -0.14 -10.85 -2.45
CA TYR A 56 0.17 -9.50 -2.92
C TYR A 56 1.49 -9.46 -3.70
N ASN A 57 2.55 -10.06 -3.14
CA ASN A 57 3.87 -10.12 -3.77
C ASN A 57 3.88 -10.93 -5.06
N ALA A 58 3.03 -11.95 -5.17
CA ALA A 58 2.88 -12.73 -6.39
C ALA A 58 2.14 -11.97 -7.51
N GLY A 59 1.57 -10.79 -7.24
CA GLY A 59 0.75 -10.04 -8.21
C GLY A 59 -0.71 -10.49 -8.23
N GLY A 60 -1.17 -11.15 -7.17
CA GLY A 60 -2.55 -11.59 -6.99
C GLY A 60 -2.71 -13.10 -6.89
N VAL A 61 -3.92 -13.52 -6.50
CA VAL A 61 -4.23 -14.92 -6.18
C VAL A 61 -3.98 -15.85 -7.37
N LEU A 62 -4.41 -15.44 -8.57
CA LEU A 62 -4.23 -16.24 -9.78
C LEU A 62 -2.76 -16.45 -10.14
N GLN A 63 -1.92 -15.43 -9.91
CA GLN A 63 -0.50 -15.52 -10.20
C GLN A 63 0.21 -16.44 -9.19
N ARG A 64 -0.17 -16.38 -7.90
CA ARG A 64 0.30 -17.33 -6.88
C ARG A 64 -0.05 -18.77 -7.27
N PHE A 65 -1.30 -19.02 -7.66
CA PHE A 65 -1.74 -20.35 -8.11
C PHE A 65 -1.00 -20.82 -9.37
N ALA A 66 -0.78 -19.95 -10.36
CA ALA A 66 -0.08 -20.31 -11.59
C ALA A 66 1.39 -20.69 -11.31
N GLN A 67 2.08 -19.97 -10.42
CA GLN A 67 3.44 -20.30 -10.00
C GLN A 67 3.50 -21.64 -9.25
N ASP A 68 2.58 -21.87 -8.33
CA ASP A 68 2.52 -23.12 -7.56
C ASP A 68 2.22 -24.34 -8.46
N PHE A 69 1.39 -24.18 -9.50
CA PHE A 69 1.04 -25.27 -10.42
C PHE A 69 2.07 -25.52 -11.54
N LEU A 70 2.72 -24.48 -12.06
CA LEU A 70 3.73 -24.62 -13.13
C LEU A 70 5.12 -24.99 -12.60
N ALA A 71 5.32 -24.93 -11.29
CA ALA A 71 6.55 -25.40 -10.63
C ALA A 71 6.60 -26.92 -10.41
N GLN A 72 5.60 -27.68 -10.89
CA GLN A 72 5.60 -29.15 -10.96
C GLN A 72 5.98 -29.68 -12.34
#